data_AF-A0A1H3J7N7-F1
#
_entry.id   AF-A0A1H3J7N7-F1
#
_cell.length_a   1.000
_cell.length_b   1.000
_cell.length_c   1.000
_cell.angle_alpha   90.00
_cell.angle_beta   90.00
_cell.angle_gamma   90.00
#
_symmetry.space_group_name_H-M   'P 1'
#
loop_
_entity.id
_entity.type
_entity.pdbx_description
1 polymer ?
#
loop_
_entity_poly.entity_id
_entity_poly.type
_entity_poly.pdbx_seq_one_letter_code
_entity_poly.pdbx_strand_id
1 'polypeptide(L)'
;MTDGLYGAEELSELVRSESVLDGTFECLRRIWAKPDALADRNLNTSEYRTRALEHHLSEQEPKLYDELKASMGDHPITQLDSGCGVIMDALSFREGFQLERDLVADHDWDVSFDWAAIERLPSETTFICREWFDAHSPSAVNRDDYRFIGDLDVPQLPGTEPEYVWTRHPDRRLEEAMKGNYSVEELTDIYEDVKSLLEDIVAESVHDEFLVTSDHGYVNYLGGNPYALSNSDEEALSNKFDGRHREIENGYAFDQLRDSGVIERVGGHYVVKGHYTWTKRGASKRIMHGGFSLPECLTPVLRINT
;
A
#
# COMPACT_ATOMS: atom_id res chain seq x y z
N MET A 1 21.29 -2.05 18.99
CA MET A 1 20.95 -3.45 18.66
C MET A 1 19.63 -3.38 17.93
N THR A 2 19.54 -3.97 16.75
CA THR A 2 18.30 -4.00 15.95
C THR A 2 17.36 -4.96 16.69
N ASP A 3 16.18 -4.50 17.12
CA ASP A 3 15.25 -5.28 17.97
C ASP A 3 14.58 -6.44 17.20
N GLY A 4 15.37 -7.28 16.52
CA GLY A 4 14.87 -8.35 15.66
C GLY A 4 14.10 -7.85 14.43
N LEU A 5 14.36 -6.62 13.97
CA LEU A 5 13.73 -6.05 12.77
C LEU A 5 14.07 -6.85 11.50
N TYR A 6 15.32 -7.30 11.39
CA TYR A 6 15.83 -8.14 10.33
C TYR A 6 16.80 -9.20 10.88
N GLY A 7 16.91 -10.34 10.20
CA GLY A 7 17.89 -11.38 10.46
C GLY A 7 19.17 -11.18 9.65
N ALA A 8 20.04 -12.20 9.64
CA ALA A 8 21.32 -12.12 8.93
C ALA A 8 21.15 -12.15 7.40
N GLU A 9 20.12 -12.84 6.90
CA GLU A 9 19.79 -12.92 5.48
C GLU A 9 19.23 -11.59 4.98
N GLU A 10 18.25 -11.01 5.68
CA GLU A 10 17.68 -9.72 5.27
C GLU A 10 18.67 -8.56 5.44
N LEU A 11 19.57 -8.63 6.44
CA LEU A 11 20.68 -7.68 6.53
C LEU A 11 21.67 -7.85 5.37
N SER A 12 21.91 -9.08 4.92
CA SER A 12 22.74 -9.32 3.74
C SER A 12 22.09 -8.70 2.51
N GLU A 13 20.78 -8.88 2.31
CA GLU A 13 20.06 -8.22 1.22
C GLU A 13 20.15 -6.70 1.36
N LEU A 14 19.74 -6.10 2.47
CA LEU A 14 19.83 -4.64 2.71
C LEU A 14 21.21 -4.02 2.45
N VAL A 15 22.30 -4.79 2.59
CA VAL A 15 23.68 -4.31 2.42
C VAL A 15 24.27 -4.66 1.06
N ARG A 16 23.84 -5.76 0.43
CA ARG A 16 24.45 -6.30 -0.80
C ARG A 16 23.57 -6.15 -2.03
N SER A 17 22.27 -5.95 -1.88
CA SER A 17 21.38 -5.64 -2.99
C SER A 17 21.77 -4.30 -3.61
N GLU A 18 21.42 -4.11 -4.88
CA GLU A 18 21.60 -2.82 -5.54
C GLU A 18 20.60 -1.77 -5.05
N SER A 19 19.51 -2.21 -4.42
CA SER A 19 18.39 -1.40 -3.93
C SER A 19 18.05 -1.71 -2.47
N VAL A 20 17.97 -0.67 -1.62
CA VAL A 20 17.51 -0.81 -0.23
C VAL A 20 16.06 -1.28 -0.17
N LEU A 21 15.28 -1.02 -1.22
CA LEU A 21 13.88 -1.40 -1.31
C LEU A 21 13.72 -2.92 -1.47
N ASP A 22 14.63 -3.60 -2.17
CA ASP A 22 14.62 -5.07 -2.27
C ASP A 22 14.85 -5.71 -0.90
N GLY A 23 15.86 -5.24 -0.17
CA GLY A 23 16.11 -5.69 1.20
C GLY A 23 14.96 -5.33 2.14
N THR A 24 14.28 -4.21 1.91
CA THR A 24 13.09 -3.80 2.66
C THR A 24 11.92 -4.75 2.41
N PHE A 25 11.68 -5.14 1.16
CA PHE A 25 10.66 -6.11 0.79
C PHE A 25 10.86 -7.45 1.51
N GLU A 26 12.10 -7.96 1.55
CA GLU A 26 12.41 -9.19 2.28
C GLU A 26 12.26 -9.04 3.81
N CYS A 27 12.59 -7.88 4.37
CA CYS A 27 12.27 -7.59 5.77
C CYS A 27 10.76 -7.62 6.05
N LEU A 28 9.95 -7.08 5.13
CA LEU A 28 8.49 -7.10 5.22
C LEU A 28 7.94 -8.51 5.06
N ARG A 29 8.51 -9.34 4.17
CA ARG A 29 8.21 -10.77 4.02
C ARG A 29 8.38 -11.50 5.35
N ARG A 30 9.49 -11.29 6.05
CA ARG A 30 9.74 -11.87 7.39
C ARG A 30 8.69 -11.47 8.44
N ILE A 31 8.10 -10.28 8.30
CA ILE A 31 7.07 -9.79 9.22
C ILE A 31 5.71 -10.40 8.86
N TRP A 32 5.33 -10.32 7.59
CA TRP A 32 3.96 -10.50 7.14
C TRP A 32 3.66 -11.85 6.49
N ALA A 33 4.65 -12.63 6.01
CA ALA A 33 4.39 -13.94 5.40
C ALA A 33 4.00 -15.04 6.42
N LYS A 34 3.98 -14.72 7.72
CA LYS A 34 3.57 -15.67 8.76
C LYS A 34 2.07 -15.98 8.63
N PRO A 35 1.64 -17.25 8.80
CA PRO A 35 0.23 -17.69 8.77
C PRO A 35 -0.74 -16.87 9.63
N ASP A 36 -0.27 -16.38 10.77
CA ASP A 36 -1.10 -15.66 11.72
C ASP A 36 -0.74 -14.17 11.80
N ALA A 37 -0.10 -13.61 10.76
CA ALA A 37 0.33 -12.20 10.76
C ALA A 37 -0.83 -11.21 10.82
N LEU A 38 -1.94 -11.52 10.14
CA LEU A 38 -3.16 -10.69 10.13
C LEU A 38 -4.06 -10.92 11.35
N ALA A 39 -3.85 -12.00 12.11
CA ALA A 39 -4.66 -12.29 13.28
C ALA A 39 -4.51 -11.21 14.35
N ASP A 40 -5.61 -10.81 14.99
CA ASP A 40 -5.68 -9.72 15.98
C ASP A 40 -4.59 -9.77 17.07
N ARG A 41 -4.26 -10.97 17.55
CA ARG A 41 -3.23 -11.19 18.58
C ARG A 41 -1.82 -10.75 18.14
N ASN A 42 -1.54 -10.76 16.84
CA ASN A 42 -0.23 -10.47 16.26
C ASN A 42 -0.19 -9.15 15.50
N LEU A 43 -1.34 -8.66 15.01
CA LEU A 43 -1.45 -7.48 14.16
C LEU A 43 -0.70 -6.26 14.74
N ASN A 44 -0.93 -5.93 16.03
CA ASN A 44 -0.23 -4.83 16.71
C ASN A 44 1.29 -4.94 16.62
N THR A 45 1.81 -6.16 16.73
CA THR A 45 3.25 -6.44 16.72
C THR A 45 3.80 -6.33 15.31
N SER A 46 3.11 -6.89 14.31
CA SER A 46 3.50 -6.80 12.91
C SER A 46 3.50 -5.36 12.40
N GLU A 47 2.46 -4.58 12.76
CA GLU A 47 2.38 -3.14 12.45
C GLU A 47 3.51 -2.35 13.13
N TYR A 48 3.76 -2.59 14.43
CA TYR A 48 4.87 -1.92 15.11
C TYR A 48 6.22 -2.22 14.45
N ARG A 49 6.48 -3.49 14.11
CA ARG A 49 7.73 -3.89 13.45
C ARG A 49 7.88 -3.25 12.07
N THR A 50 6.78 -3.12 11.31
CA THR A 50 6.77 -2.41 10.02
C THR A 50 7.15 -0.94 10.19
N ARG A 51 6.52 -0.25 11.15
CA ARG A 51 6.83 1.16 11.45
C ARG A 51 8.27 1.35 11.92
N ALA A 52 8.74 0.46 12.79
CA ALA A 52 10.09 0.51 13.32
C ALA A 52 11.16 0.22 12.25
N LEU A 53 10.88 -0.71 11.33
CA LEU A 53 11.73 -0.97 10.16
C LEU A 53 11.85 0.29 9.30
N GLU A 54 10.72 0.85 8.87
CA GLU A 54 10.71 2.05 8.03
C GLU A 54 11.43 3.22 8.70
N HIS A 55 11.13 3.47 9.98
CA HIS A 55 11.77 4.53 10.76
C HIS A 55 13.28 4.34 10.79
N HIS A 56 13.74 3.12 11.13
CA HIS A 56 15.15 2.82 11.21
C HIS A 56 15.89 2.98 9.87
N LEU A 57 15.29 2.48 8.78
CA LEU A 57 15.85 2.58 7.43
C LEU A 57 15.88 4.03 6.93
N SER A 58 14.88 4.83 7.27
CA SER A 58 14.83 6.25 6.89
C SER A 58 15.95 7.10 7.50
N GLU A 59 16.58 6.62 8.59
CA GLU A 59 17.71 7.27 9.25
C GLU A 59 19.08 6.88 8.66
N GLN A 60 19.13 5.88 7.77
CA GLN A 60 20.37 5.39 7.15
C GLN A 60 20.66 6.05 5.78
N GLU A 61 21.87 5.86 5.27
CA GLU A 61 22.30 6.26 3.92
C GLU A 61 22.54 5.00 3.04
N PRO A 62 22.06 4.95 1.78
CA PRO A 62 21.23 5.96 1.11
C PRO A 62 19.85 6.13 1.76
N LYS A 63 19.27 7.33 1.64
CA LYS A 63 17.98 7.63 2.27
C LYS A 63 16.84 6.88 1.59
N LEU A 64 16.19 6.00 2.34
CA LEU A 64 15.03 5.19 1.93
C LEU A 64 14.00 5.93 1.05
N TYR A 65 13.58 7.12 1.48
CA TYR A 65 12.54 7.87 0.77
C TYR A 65 13.03 8.47 -0.56
N ASP A 66 14.31 8.81 -0.67
CA ASP A 66 14.85 9.33 -1.93
C ASP A 66 14.88 8.21 -2.98
N GLU A 67 15.24 6.99 -2.57
CA GLU A 67 15.22 5.81 -3.44
C GLU A 67 13.79 5.41 -3.81
N LEU A 68 12.88 5.32 -2.84
CA LEU A 68 11.46 5.03 -3.08
C LEU A 68 10.83 5.99 -4.09
N LYS A 69 11.17 7.28 -3.99
CA LYS A 69 10.70 8.30 -4.94
C LYS A 69 11.31 8.12 -6.33
N ALA A 70 12.58 7.76 -6.41
CA ALA A 70 13.27 7.54 -7.68
C ALA A 70 12.71 6.32 -8.45
N SER A 71 12.12 5.36 -7.74
CA SER A 71 11.47 4.19 -8.32
C SER A 71 10.04 4.42 -8.83
N MET A 72 9.43 5.60 -8.61
CA MET A 72 8.05 5.88 -9.02
C MET A 72 7.93 6.18 -10.52
N GLY A 73 6.76 5.88 -11.10
CA GLY A 73 6.39 6.24 -12.47
C GLY A 73 6.71 5.20 -13.54
N ASP A 74 7.05 3.97 -13.13
CA ASP A 74 7.31 2.84 -14.03
C ASP A 74 6.57 1.58 -13.55
N HIS A 75 5.31 1.75 -13.16
CA HIS A 75 4.55 0.66 -12.56
C HIS A 75 4.23 -0.44 -13.61
N PRO A 76 4.50 -1.74 -13.34
CA PRO A 76 4.36 -2.82 -14.33
C PRO A 76 2.99 -2.93 -15.01
N ILE A 77 1.91 -2.57 -14.31
CA ILE A 77 0.54 -2.55 -14.86
C ILE A 77 0.41 -1.68 -16.12
N THR A 78 1.21 -0.62 -16.24
CA THR A 78 1.19 0.31 -17.39
C THR A 78 1.89 -0.24 -18.63
N GLN A 79 2.65 -1.32 -18.46
CA GLN A 79 3.42 -1.98 -19.51
C GLN A 79 2.83 -3.32 -19.95
N LEU A 80 1.65 -3.68 -19.43
CA LEU A 80 0.99 -4.94 -19.73
C LEU A 80 0.63 -5.03 -21.22
N ASP A 81 1.07 -6.09 -21.89
CA ASP A 81 0.82 -6.36 -23.31
C ASP A 81 0.05 -7.67 -23.57
N SER A 82 -0.08 -8.53 -22.55
CA SER A 82 -0.91 -9.73 -22.52
C SER A 82 -1.52 -9.98 -21.14
N GLY A 83 -2.52 -10.84 -21.07
CA GLY A 83 -3.18 -11.30 -19.85
C GLY A 83 -4.14 -10.29 -19.23
N CYS A 84 -4.42 -10.51 -17.94
CA CYS A 84 -5.35 -9.72 -17.14
C CYS A 84 -4.62 -8.93 -16.04
N GLY A 85 -4.71 -7.60 -16.10
CA GLY A 85 -4.20 -6.70 -15.07
C GLY A 85 -5.26 -6.45 -14.00
N VAL A 86 -5.05 -6.94 -12.78
CA VAL A 86 -5.98 -6.78 -11.65
C VAL A 86 -5.43 -5.75 -10.67
N ILE A 87 -6.15 -4.64 -10.49
CA ILE A 87 -5.82 -3.56 -9.55
C ILE A 87 -6.79 -3.64 -8.37
N MET A 88 -6.27 -3.95 -7.19
CA MET A 88 -7.03 -4.06 -5.95
C MET A 88 -6.79 -2.84 -5.08
N ASP A 89 -7.81 -2.01 -4.89
CA ASP A 89 -7.73 -0.71 -4.20
C ASP A 89 -7.26 -0.87 -2.75
N ALA A 90 -6.18 -0.18 -2.37
CA ALA A 90 -5.53 -0.28 -1.06
C ALA A 90 -4.91 -1.65 -0.68
N LEU A 91 -4.74 -2.59 -1.62
CA LEU A 91 -4.08 -3.87 -1.36
C LEU A 91 -2.61 -3.64 -0.96
N SER A 92 -2.27 -3.98 0.28
CA SER A 92 -0.92 -3.79 0.80
C SER A 92 -0.14 -5.09 0.82
N PHE A 93 1.17 -5.02 1.09
CA PHE A 93 1.97 -6.22 1.29
C PHE A 93 1.47 -7.14 2.40
N ARG A 94 0.70 -6.62 3.37
CA ARG A 94 0.10 -7.42 4.44
C ARG A 94 -0.74 -8.54 3.85
N GLU A 95 -1.63 -8.18 2.93
CA GLU A 95 -2.48 -9.09 2.19
C GLU A 95 -1.69 -9.82 1.11
N GLY A 96 -0.80 -9.12 0.38
CA GLY A 96 0.00 -9.71 -0.70
C GLY A 96 0.82 -10.94 -0.29
N PHE A 97 1.48 -10.91 0.88
CA PHE A 97 2.21 -12.08 1.39
C PHE A 97 1.29 -13.23 1.82
N GLN A 98 0.06 -12.94 2.23
CA GLN A 98 -0.91 -14.00 2.53
C GLN A 98 -1.46 -14.60 1.23
N LEU A 99 -1.79 -13.76 0.23
CA LEU A 99 -2.25 -14.19 -1.09
C LEU A 99 -1.22 -15.11 -1.74
N GLU A 100 0.05 -14.73 -1.77
CA GLU A 100 1.12 -15.58 -2.32
C GLU A 100 1.11 -16.97 -1.69
N ARG A 101 1.06 -17.04 -0.35
CA ARG A 101 1.08 -18.31 0.37
C ARG A 101 -0.19 -19.13 0.11
N ASP A 102 -1.35 -18.51 0.26
CA ASP A 102 -2.62 -19.22 0.28
C ASP A 102 -3.04 -19.65 -1.13
N LEU A 103 -2.77 -18.84 -2.16
CA LEU A 103 -3.04 -19.23 -3.54
C LEU A 103 -2.18 -20.42 -3.98
N VAL A 104 -0.89 -20.45 -3.60
CA VAL A 104 0.01 -21.60 -3.87
C VAL A 104 -0.41 -22.85 -3.08
N ALA A 105 -0.99 -22.67 -1.89
CA ALA A 105 -1.40 -23.79 -1.04
C ALA A 105 -2.74 -24.40 -1.48
N ASP A 106 -3.67 -23.56 -1.94
CA ASP A 106 -5.05 -23.94 -2.20
C ASP A 106 -5.30 -24.31 -3.67
N HIS A 107 -4.44 -23.85 -4.59
CA HIS A 107 -4.55 -24.09 -6.04
C HIS A 107 -3.25 -24.66 -6.63
N ASP A 108 -3.32 -25.20 -7.84
CA ASP A 108 -2.15 -25.65 -8.62
C ASP A 108 -1.59 -24.50 -9.49
N TRP A 109 -1.65 -23.27 -8.97
CA TRP A 109 -1.22 -22.07 -9.68
C TRP A 109 0.27 -21.79 -9.45
N ASP A 110 0.94 -21.26 -10.47
CA ASP A 110 2.29 -20.71 -10.33
C ASP A 110 2.18 -19.24 -9.93
N VAL A 111 2.52 -18.93 -8.68
CA VAL A 111 2.44 -17.58 -8.13
C VAL A 111 3.83 -17.10 -7.76
N SER A 112 4.22 -15.94 -8.30
CA SER A 112 5.40 -15.20 -7.86
C SER A 112 4.99 -13.86 -7.26
N PHE A 113 5.73 -13.39 -6.27
CA PHE A 113 5.45 -12.14 -5.59
C PHE A 113 6.69 -11.23 -5.56
N ASP A 114 6.52 -10.06 -6.17
CA ASP A 114 7.49 -8.96 -6.22
C ASP A 114 6.81 -7.64 -5.81
N TRP A 115 7.50 -6.52 -5.97
CA TRP A 115 7.01 -5.20 -5.64
C TRP A 115 7.18 -4.19 -6.77
N ALA A 116 6.39 -3.11 -6.71
CA ALA A 116 6.63 -1.89 -7.47
C ALA A 116 6.38 -0.68 -6.58
N ALA A 117 7.00 0.46 -6.90
CA ALA A 117 6.59 1.72 -6.31
C ALA A 117 5.33 2.22 -7.04
N ILE A 118 4.44 2.90 -6.31
CA ILE A 118 3.27 3.56 -6.90
C ILE A 118 3.66 4.51 -8.04
N GLU A 119 2.69 4.78 -8.90
CA GLU A 119 2.91 5.63 -10.08
C GLU A 119 3.36 7.05 -9.70
N ARG A 120 2.72 7.63 -8.68
CA ARG A 120 3.00 9.01 -8.25
C ARG A 120 2.52 9.31 -6.85
N LEU A 121 3.03 10.41 -6.30
CA LEU A 121 2.49 11.07 -5.12
C LEU A 121 1.56 12.25 -5.49
N PRO A 122 0.54 12.57 -4.66
CA PRO A 122 0.08 11.82 -3.48
C PRO A 122 -0.47 10.43 -3.82
N SER A 123 -0.38 9.48 -2.89
CA SER A 123 -0.79 8.08 -3.10
C SER A 123 -2.30 7.86 -3.01
N GLU A 124 -3.12 8.86 -3.34
CA GLU A 124 -4.58 8.64 -3.40
C GLU A 124 -4.97 8.09 -4.78
N THR A 125 -5.95 7.18 -4.77
CA THR A 125 -6.57 6.55 -5.96
C THR A 125 -6.81 7.54 -7.10
N THR A 126 -7.26 8.76 -6.78
CA THR A 126 -7.59 9.80 -7.78
C THR A 126 -6.37 10.22 -8.61
N PHE A 127 -5.19 10.30 -8.00
CA PHE A 127 -3.96 10.66 -8.70
C PHE A 127 -3.46 9.49 -9.54
N ILE A 128 -3.51 8.27 -9.01
CA ILE A 128 -3.05 7.06 -9.71
C ILE A 128 -3.95 6.74 -10.90
N CYS A 129 -5.27 6.76 -10.71
CA CYS A 129 -6.26 6.53 -11.77
C CYS A 129 -6.11 7.54 -12.92
N ARG A 130 -5.74 8.79 -12.61
CA ARG A 130 -5.47 9.79 -13.62
C ARG A 130 -4.25 9.46 -14.47
N GLU A 131 -3.19 8.94 -13.88
CA GLU A 131 -1.99 8.55 -14.65
C GLU A 131 -2.23 7.30 -15.49
N TRP A 132 -2.85 6.27 -14.92
CA TRP A 132 -3.01 4.99 -15.60
C TRP A 132 -4.12 5.00 -16.66
N PHE A 133 -5.21 5.74 -16.42
CA PHE A 133 -6.42 5.65 -17.26
C PHE A 133 -7.01 7.00 -17.70
N ASP A 134 -6.35 8.14 -17.42
CA ASP A 134 -6.85 9.50 -17.71
C ASP A 134 -8.28 9.75 -17.17
N ALA A 135 -8.58 9.20 -15.99
CA ALA A 135 -9.87 9.29 -15.34
C ALA A 135 -9.76 9.88 -13.93
N HIS A 136 -10.87 10.44 -13.42
CA HIS A 136 -10.93 11.02 -12.09
C HIS A 136 -11.32 10.02 -10.99
N SER A 137 -11.76 8.82 -11.36
CA SER A 137 -12.01 7.71 -10.44
C SER A 137 -12.05 6.39 -11.20
N PRO A 138 -11.76 5.24 -10.56
CA PRO A 138 -11.80 3.94 -11.22
C PRO A 138 -13.15 3.61 -11.86
N SER A 139 -14.25 4.02 -11.24
CA SER A 139 -15.61 3.84 -11.76
C SER A 139 -15.95 4.72 -12.97
N ALA A 140 -15.14 5.74 -13.26
CA ALA A 140 -15.36 6.68 -14.37
C ALA A 140 -14.52 6.37 -15.60
N VAL A 141 -13.64 5.35 -15.54
CA VAL A 141 -12.88 4.87 -16.69
C VAL A 141 -13.86 4.30 -17.72
N ASN A 142 -13.77 4.80 -18.95
CA ASN A 142 -14.62 4.40 -20.06
C ASN A 142 -13.76 3.85 -21.20
N ARG A 143 -13.42 2.57 -21.11
CA ARG A 143 -12.64 1.83 -22.11
C ARG A 143 -13.25 0.44 -22.31
N ASP A 144 -13.09 -0.11 -23.50
CA ASP A 144 -13.63 -1.44 -23.84
C ASP A 144 -12.83 -2.58 -23.19
N ASP A 145 -11.58 -2.33 -22.80
CA ASP A 145 -10.65 -3.28 -22.17
C ASP A 145 -10.65 -3.21 -20.63
N TYR A 146 -11.60 -2.48 -20.03
CA TYR A 146 -11.59 -2.17 -18.61
C TYR A 146 -12.91 -2.51 -17.92
N ARG A 147 -12.81 -3.07 -16.71
CA ARG A 147 -13.95 -3.29 -15.82
C ARG A 147 -13.66 -2.78 -14.41
N PHE A 148 -14.59 -1.99 -13.87
CA PHE A 148 -14.61 -1.65 -12.45
C PHE A 148 -15.55 -2.59 -11.68
N ILE A 149 -15.07 -3.10 -10.54
CA ILE A 149 -15.80 -3.95 -9.61
C ILE A 149 -15.98 -3.19 -8.29
N GLY A 150 -17.19 -2.74 -8.01
CA GLY A 150 -17.50 -1.90 -6.85
C GLY A 150 -17.95 -2.66 -5.60
N ASP A 151 -18.42 -3.88 -5.77
CA ASP A 151 -18.92 -4.81 -4.75
C ASP A 151 -18.17 -6.16 -4.89
N LEU A 152 -18.45 -7.15 -4.04
CA LEU A 152 -17.77 -8.45 -4.10
C LEU A 152 -18.25 -9.38 -5.24
N ASP A 153 -19.33 -9.02 -5.93
CA ASP A 153 -19.84 -9.82 -7.05
C ASP A 153 -19.05 -9.49 -8.34
N VAL A 154 -18.41 -10.51 -8.93
CA VAL A 154 -17.67 -10.37 -10.20
C VAL A 154 -18.64 -10.37 -11.39
N PRO A 155 -18.72 -9.29 -12.18
CA PRO A 155 -19.50 -9.26 -13.40
C PRO A 155 -18.72 -9.90 -14.56
N GLN A 156 -19.38 -10.07 -15.71
CA GLN A 156 -18.68 -10.46 -16.93
C GLN A 156 -17.53 -9.50 -17.25
N LEU A 157 -16.33 -10.07 -17.39
CA LEU A 157 -15.10 -9.34 -17.71
C LEU A 157 -15.01 -9.02 -19.22
N PRO A 158 -14.19 -8.05 -19.62
CA PRO A 158 -14.06 -7.64 -21.03
C PRO A 158 -13.66 -8.76 -21.99
N GLY A 159 -12.74 -9.63 -21.60
CA GLY A 159 -12.17 -10.68 -22.44
C GLY A 159 -11.31 -10.15 -23.59
N THR A 160 -10.70 -8.98 -23.42
CA THR A 160 -9.75 -8.35 -24.37
C THR A 160 -8.32 -8.74 -24.04
N GLU A 161 -7.38 -8.60 -24.98
CA GLU A 161 -5.97 -8.93 -24.77
C GLU A 161 -5.09 -7.66 -24.96
N PRO A 162 -4.56 -7.05 -23.88
CA PRO A 162 -4.82 -7.34 -22.47
C PRO A 162 -6.22 -6.85 -22.00
N GLU A 163 -6.62 -7.22 -20.79
CA GLU A 163 -7.75 -6.62 -20.07
C GLU A 163 -7.35 -6.09 -18.69
N TYR A 164 -8.13 -5.16 -18.17
CA TYR A 164 -7.90 -4.53 -16.87
C TYR A 164 -9.14 -4.61 -15.98
N VAL A 165 -8.94 -5.08 -14.75
CA VAL A 165 -9.96 -5.14 -13.72
C VAL A 165 -9.52 -4.29 -12.54
N TRP A 166 -10.31 -3.29 -12.15
CA TRP A 166 -10.06 -2.52 -10.93
C TRP A 166 -11.17 -2.79 -9.92
N THR A 167 -10.84 -3.33 -8.76
CA THR A 167 -11.77 -3.52 -7.65
C THR A 167 -11.57 -2.50 -6.55
N ARG A 168 -12.67 -2.06 -5.91
CA ARG A 168 -12.66 -1.17 -4.74
C ARG A 168 -12.27 -1.86 -3.42
N HIS A 169 -11.83 -3.11 -3.48
CA HIS A 169 -11.46 -3.92 -2.33
C HIS A 169 -9.94 -4.18 -2.35
N PRO A 170 -9.26 -4.21 -1.19
CA PRO A 170 -9.79 -4.13 0.18
C PRO A 170 -10.30 -2.77 0.67
N ASP A 171 -9.95 -1.64 0.04
CA ASP A 171 -10.14 -0.29 0.62
C ASP A 171 -11.54 -0.06 1.24
N ARG A 172 -12.60 -0.34 0.48
CA ARG A 172 -13.98 -0.17 0.95
C ARG A 172 -14.26 -0.92 2.25
N ARG A 173 -13.74 -2.14 2.39
CA ARG A 173 -13.95 -2.97 3.58
C ARG A 173 -13.13 -2.46 4.76
N LEU A 174 -11.89 -2.01 4.51
CA LEU A 174 -11.07 -1.35 5.52
C LEU A 174 -11.74 -0.08 6.04
N GLU A 175 -12.31 0.74 5.15
CA GLU A 175 -13.07 1.93 5.52
C GLU A 175 -14.31 1.59 6.36
N GLU A 176 -15.08 0.59 5.95
CA GLU A 176 -16.32 0.17 6.61
C GLU A 176 -16.06 -0.45 7.99
N ALA A 177 -15.07 -1.33 8.11
CA ALA A 177 -14.67 -1.98 9.37
C ALA A 177 -14.20 -0.98 10.43
N MET A 178 -13.66 0.17 9.98
CA MET A 178 -13.06 1.20 10.82
C MET A 178 -13.95 2.46 10.97
N LYS A 179 -15.21 2.41 10.54
CA LYS A 179 -16.22 3.46 10.82
C LYS A 179 -16.63 3.43 12.30
N GLY A 180 -15.88 4.15 13.14
CA GLY A 180 -16.20 4.38 14.54
C GLY A 180 -15.03 4.11 15.49
N ASN A 181 -15.30 4.09 16.80
CA ASN A 181 -14.27 3.85 17.82
C ASN A 181 -13.93 2.36 18.03
N TYR A 182 -14.68 1.45 17.41
CA TYR A 182 -14.54 0.00 17.55
C TYR A 182 -14.41 -0.63 16.17
N SER A 183 -13.44 -1.53 16.00
CA SER A 183 -13.40 -2.42 14.83
C SER A 183 -14.63 -3.28 14.87
N VAL A 184 -15.43 -3.28 13.81
CA VAL A 184 -16.62 -4.14 13.72
C VAL A 184 -16.27 -5.49 13.09
N GLU A 185 -15.07 -5.60 12.52
CA GLU A 185 -14.59 -6.73 11.72
C GLU A 185 -13.09 -6.95 11.96
N GLU A 186 -12.63 -8.21 11.87
CA GLU A 186 -11.20 -8.55 11.94
C GLU A 186 -10.54 -8.40 10.57
N LEU A 187 -9.25 -8.03 10.53
CA LEU A 187 -8.54 -7.87 9.25
C LEU A 187 -8.45 -9.19 8.46
N THR A 188 -8.50 -10.32 9.15
CA THR A 188 -8.58 -11.66 8.54
C THR A 188 -9.86 -11.84 7.73
N ASP A 189 -11.01 -11.36 8.21
CA ASP A 189 -12.28 -11.51 7.49
C ASP A 189 -12.27 -10.67 6.20
N ILE A 190 -11.72 -9.44 6.28
CA ILE A 190 -11.51 -8.59 5.11
C ILE A 190 -10.59 -9.28 4.09
N TYR A 191 -9.52 -9.91 4.57
CA TYR A 191 -8.58 -10.64 3.73
C TYR A 191 -9.23 -11.83 3.01
N GLU A 192 -10.03 -12.65 3.70
CA GLU A 192 -10.69 -13.80 3.07
C GLU A 192 -11.64 -13.36 1.94
N ASP A 193 -12.36 -12.25 2.13
CA ASP A 193 -13.23 -11.71 1.08
C ASP A 193 -12.44 -11.13 -0.10
N VAL A 194 -11.29 -10.53 0.14
CA VAL A 194 -10.37 -10.04 -0.91
C VAL A 194 -9.80 -11.22 -1.70
N LYS A 195 -9.40 -12.29 -1.02
CA LYS A 195 -8.91 -13.52 -1.64
C LYS A 195 -9.99 -14.18 -2.50
N SER A 196 -11.19 -14.38 -1.96
CA SER A 196 -12.31 -14.94 -2.71
C SER A 196 -12.66 -14.08 -3.94
N LEU A 197 -12.63 -12.75 -3.81
CA LEU A 197 -12.86 -11.86 -4.95
C LEU A 197 -11.81 -12.04 -6.05
N LEU A 198 -10.53 -12.18 -5.68
CA LEU A 198 -9.47 -12.43 -6.65
C LEU A 198 -9.66 -13.80 -7.34
N GLU A 199 -10.00 -14.84 -6.58
CA GLU A 199 -10.30 -16.18 -7.12
C GLU A 199 -11.48 -16.14 -8.10
N ASP A 200 -12.54 -15.38 -7.79
CA ASP A 200 -13.69 -15.21 -8.68
C ASP A 200 -13.33 -14.43 -9.95
N ILE A 201 -12.45 -13.41 -9.85
CA ILE A 201 -11.93 -12.68 -11.02
C ILE A 201 -11.14 -13.63 -11.92
N VAL A 202 -10.26 -14.44 -11.34
CA VAL A 202 -9.47 -15.44 -12.08
C VAL A 202 -10.38 -16.47 -12.75
N ALA A 203 -11.42 -16.94 -12.06
CA ALA A 203 -12.35 -17.93 -12.60
C ALA A 203 -13.25 -17.41 -13.74
N GLU A 204 -13.60 -16.12 -13.73
CA GLU A 204 -14.41 -15.49 -14.79
C GLU A 204 -13.57 -15.04 -16.00
N SER A 205 -12.28 -14.80 -15.79
CA SER A 205 -11.33 -14.37 -16.83
C SER A 205 -11.16 -15.42 -17.93
N VAL A 206 -10.90 -14.94 -19.14
CA VAL A 206 -10.53 -15.80 -20.29
C VAL A 206 -9.01 -16.00 -20.40
N HIS A 207 -8.23 -15.32 -19.57
CA HIS A 207 -6.77 -15.38 -19.54
C HIS A 207 -6.27 -16.34 -18.47
N ASP A 208 -5.11 -16.94 -18.73
CA ASP A 208 -4.41 -17.79 -17.77
C ASP A 208 -3.23 -17.03 -17.10
N GLU A 209 -2.94 -15.80 -17.53
CA GLU A 209 -1.83 -14.96 -17.03
C GLU A 209 -2.41 -13.70 -16.36
N PHE A 210 -2.03 -13.46 -15.10
CA PHE A 210 -2.52 -12.32 -14.33
C PHE A 210 -1.37 -11.52 -13.70
N LEU A 211 -1.52 -10.19 -13.72
CA LEU A 211 -0.72 -9.27 -12.91
C LEU A 211 -1.65 -8.62 -11.88
N VAL A 212 -1.54 -9.05 -10.63
CA VAL A 212 -2.33 -8.51 -9.51
C VAL A 212 -1.50 -7.49 -8.76
N THR A 213 -2.07 -6.31 -8.55
CA THR A 213 -1.38 -5.19 -7.92
C THR A 213 -2.34 -4.24 -7.21
N SER A 214 -1.84 -3.10 -6.77
CA SER A 214 -2.60 -2.04 -6.12
C SER A 214 -2.23 -0.67 -6.63
N ASP A 215 -3.16 0.26 -6.54
CA ASP A 215 -2.91 1.68 -6.79
C ASP A 215 -2.14 2.36 -5.65
N HIS A 216 -2.35 1.90 -4.42
CA HIS A 216 -1.59 2.29 -3.23
C HIS A 216 -1.80 1.26 -2.12
N GLY A 217 -0.99 1.31 -1.06
CA GLY A 217 -1.33 0.63 0.19
C GLY A 217 -1.88 1.60 1.25
N TYR A 218 -1.67 1.29 2.52
CA TYR A 218 -2.14 2.14 3.62
C TYR A 218 -1.24 2.04 4.86
N VAL A 219 -1.28 3.10 5.68
CA VAL A 219 -0.77 3.07 7.05
C VAL A 219 -1.87 2.65 8.01
N ASN A 220 -1.48 1.88 9.02
CA ASN A 220 -2.33 1.52 10.13
C ASN A 220 -1.67 2.01 11.43
N TYR A 221 -2.36 2.80 12.23
CA TYR A 221 -1.85 3.38 13.47
C TYR A 221 -2.14 2.53 14.71
N LEU A 222 -2.50 1.26 14.54
CA LEU A 222 -2.73 0.35 15.64
C LEU A 222 -1.42 -0.01 16.37
N GLY A 223 -1.38 0.14 17.70
CA GLY A 223 -0.22 -0.18 18.53
C GLY A 223 0.70 1.02 18.81
N GLY A 224 1.93 0.75 19.29
CA GLY A 224 2.92 1.80 19.56
C GLY A 224 3.45 2.45 18.29
N ASN A 225 3.86 3.71 18.33
CA ASN A 225 4.40 4.41 17.17
C ASN A 225 5.82 4.94 17.46
N PRO A 226 6.86 4.50 16.72
CA PRO A 226 8.22 5.01 16.91
C PRO A 226 8.38 6.45 16.38
N TYR A 227 7.47 6.91 15.53
CA TYR A 227 7.49 8.27 15.00
C TYR A 227 7.03 9.25 16.07
N ALA A 228 7.95 10.08 16.57
CA ALA A 228 7.66 11.13 17.54
C ALA A 228 7.65 12.51 16.86
N LEU A 229 6.63 13.29 17.16
CA LEU A 229 6.57 14.71 16.79
C LEU A 229 7.00 15.58 17.97
N SER A 230 7.68 16.69 17.67
CA SER A 230 7.77 17.77 18.64
C SER A 230 6.38 18.37 18.87
N ASN A 231 6.12 18.98 20.04
CA ASN A 231 4.83 19.64 20.29
C ASN A 231 4.49 20.69 19.22
N SER A 232 5.50 21.41 18.71
CA SER A 232 5.33 22.39 17.64
C SER A 232 5.02 21.76 16.29
N ASP A 233 5.60 20.58 15.98
CA ASP A 233 5.29 19.86 14.74
C ASP A 233 3.91 19.21 14.82
N GLU A 234 3.51 18.66 15.98
CA GLU A 234 2.16 18.12 16.16
C GLU A 234 1.10 19.22 16.00
N GLU A 235 1.31 20.40 16.60
CA GLU A 235 0.42 21.55 16.41
C GLU A 235 0.40 22.02 14.95
N ALA A 236 1.55 22.10 14.28
CA ALA A 236 1.62 22.47 12.87
C ALA A 236 0.89 21.46 11.97
N LEU A 237 1.16 20.17 12.15
CA LEU A 237 0.60 19.08 11.35
C LEU A 237 -0.92 19.01 11.54
N SER A 238 -1.40 19.00 12.79
CA SER A 238 -2.84 18.97 13.11
C SER A 238 -3.60 20.19 12.59
N ASN A 239 -3.00 21.38 12.62
CA ASN A 239 -3.66 22.59 12.10
C ASN A 239 -3.67 22.67 10.58
N LYS A 240 -2.71 22.02 9.91
CA LYS A 240 -2.55 22.12 8.46
C LYS A 240 -3.08 20.90 7.71
N PHE A 241 -3.18 19.73 8.30
CA PHE A 241 -3.52 18.52 7.56
C PHE A 241 -4.85 17.93 8.06
N ASP A 242 -5.75 17.64 7.11
CA ASP A 242 -6.98 16.86 7.30
C ASP A 242 -6.83 15.41 6.83
N GLY A 243 -5.85 15.15 5.96
CA GLY A 243 -5.40 13.84 5.49
C GLY A 243 -3.88 13.80 5.41
N ARG A 244 -3.29 12.81 4.72
CA ARG A 244 -1.83 12.66 4.63
C ARG A 244 -1.17 13.46 3.50
N HIS A 245 -1.94 14.28 2.80
CA HIS A 245 -1.41 15.23 1.83
C HIS A 245 -2.26 16.51 1.77
N ARG A 246 -1.73 17.53 1.09
CA ARG A 246 -2.46 18.73 0.67
C ARG A 246 -1.71 19.49 -0.41
N GLU A 247 -2.39 20.39 -1.11
CA GLU A 247 -1.73 21.32 -2.05
C GLU A 247 -0.69 22.21 -1.37
N ILE A 248 0.36 22.58 -2.13
CA ILE A 248 1.42 23.44 -1.62
C ILE A 248 0.88 24.84 -1.35
N GLU A 249 1.18 25.31 -0.14
CA GLU A 249 0.97 26.68 0.30
C GLU A 249 2.26 27.24 0.93
N ASN A 250 2.37 28.56 0.97
CA ASN A 250 3.44 29.24 1.68
C ASN A 250 3.07 29.40 3.15
N GLY A 251 4.03 29.16 4.05
CA GLY A 251 3.83 29.43 5.46
C GLY A 251 4.89 28.79 6.35
N TYR A 252 5.23 29.48 7.42
CA TYR A 252 6.24 29.04 8.39
C TYR A 252 6.01 27.62 8.92
N ALA A 253 4.75 27.23 9.13
CA ALA A 253 4.42 25.87 9.57
C ALA A 253 4.84 24.78 8.57
N PHE A 254 4.76 25.05 7.26
CA PHE A 254 5.20 24.09 6.23
C PHE A 254 6.72 24.03 6.12
N ASP A 255 7.40 25.16 6.24
CA ASP A 255 8.86 25.20 6.27
C ASP A 255 9.38 24.43 7.49
N GLN A 256 8.80 24.67 8.67
CA GLN A 256 9.11 23.93 9.89
C GLN A 256 8.96 22.42 9.72
N LEU A 257 7.81 21.96 9.22
CA LEU A 257 7.53 20.53 9.01
C LEU A 257 8.45 19.89 7.96
N ARG A 258 8.90 20.65 6.95
CA ARG A 258 9.89 20.19 5.97
C ARG A 258 11.28 20.10 6.59
N ASP A 259 11.68 21.11 7.34
CA ASP A 259 12.99 21.18 7.99
C ASP A 259 13.13 20.09 9.06
N SER A 260 12.03 19.69 9.72
CA SER A 260 11.97 18.54 10.63
C SER A 260 11.80 17.18 9.92
N GLY A 261 11.66 17.17 8.59
CA GLY A 261 11.53 15.94 7.80
C GLY A 261 10.18 15.22 7.92
N VAL A 262 9.16 15.88 8.50
CA VAL A 262 7.81 15.31 8.69
C VAL A 262 7.02 15.26 7.39
N ILE A 263 7.23 16.25 6.51
CA ILE A 263 6.56 16.33 5.21
C ILE A 263 7.56 16.49 4.07
N GLU A 264 7.15 16.05 2.88
CA GLU A 264 7.90 16.25 1.64
C GLU A 264 7.08 17.04 0.62
N ARG A 265 7.78 17.82 -0.21
CA ARG A 265 7.19 18.53 -1.34
C ARG A 265 7.37 17.72 -2.62
N VAL A 266 6.26 17.33 -3.26
CA VAL A 266 6.26 16.54 -4.49
C VAL A 266 5.00 16.82 -5.32
N GLY A 267 5.15 16.90 -6.65
CA GLY A 267 4.00 16.92 -7.57
C GLY A 267 2.94 18.01 -7.29
N GLY A 268 3.32 19.19 -6.79
CA GLY A 268 2.36 20.24 -6.43
C GLY A 268 1.77 20.14 -5.02
N HIS A 269 2.19 19.14 -4.24
CA HIS A 269 1.62 18.82 -2.93
C HIS A 269 2.69 18.75 -1.83
N TYR A 270 2.25 18.92 -0.59
CA TYR A 270 2.93 18.40 0.58
C TYR A 270 2.34 17.04 0.93
N VAL A 271 3.20 16.05 1.19
CA VAL A 271 2.83 14.71 1.64
C VAL A 271 3.47 14.41 2.98
N VAL A 272 2.76 13.74 3.88
CA VAL A 272 3.27 13.35 5.20
C VAL A 272 4.12 12.09 5.05
N LYS A 273 5.35 12.13 5.56
CA LYS A 273 6.27 11.00 5.50
C LYS A 273 5.98 9.98 6.61
N GLY A 274 6.23 8.71 6.34
CA GLY A 274 6.20 7.64 7.34
C GLY A 274 4.91 7.61 8.16
N HIS A 275 5.01 7.31 9.45
CA HIS A 275 3.83 7.07 10.28
C HIS A 275 3.56 8.21 11.26
N TYR A 276 3.94 9.44 10.92
CA TYR A 276 3.55 10.59 11.73
C TYR A 276 2.03 10.67 11.82
N THR A 277 1.52 10.63 13.04
CA THR A 277 0.10 10.71 13.36
C THR A 277 -0.15 11.96 14.19
N TRP A 278 -1.33 12.54 14.03
CA TRP A 278 -1.76 13.70 14.80
C TRP A 278 -3.18 13.46 15.29
N THR A 279 -3.44 13.86 16.52
CA THR A 279 -4.79 13.72 17.08
C THR A 279 -5.59 14.99 16.81
N LYS A 280 -6.61 14.89 15.93
CA LYS A 280 -7.74 15.83 15.98
C LYS A 280 -8.75 15.31 16.99
N ARG A 281 -9.17 16.14 17.95
CA ARG A 281 -10.20 15.79 18.92
C ARG A 281 -11.43 15.23 18.19
N GLY A 282 -11.76 13.96 18.43
CA GLY A 282 -12.97 13.30 17.92
C GLY A 282 -12.81 12.53 16.61
N ALA A 283 -11.62 12.49 15.99
CA ALA A 283 -11.35 11.69 14.80
C ALA A 283 -10.17 10.74 15.07
N SER A 284 -10.43 9.43 15.09
CA SER A 284 -9.38 8.41 15.13
C SER A 284 -9.54 7.49 13.93
N LYS A 285 -9.23 7.98 12.72
CA LYS A 285 -9.04 7.10 11.57
C LYS A 285 -7.79 6.25 11.87
N ARG A 286 -7.98 4.94 12.07
CA ARG A 286 -6.87 4.00 12.32
C ARG A 286 -6.09 3.69 11.06
N ILE A 287 -6.77 3.71 9.92
CA ILE A 287 -6.19 3.50 8.60
C ILE A 287 -6.25 4.82 7.83
N MET A 288 -5.14 5.16 7.18
CA MET A 288 -5.05 6.33 6.30
C MET A 288 -4.15 5.98 5.11
N HIS A 289 -4.35 6.70 4.00
CA HIS A 289 -3.50 6.65 2.81
C HIS A 289 -3.31 8.09 2.28
N GLY A 290 -2.67 8.24 1.11
CA GLY A 290 -2.39 9.52 0.47
C GLY A 290 -1.05 10.16 0.88
N GLY A 291 -0.31 9.56 1.81
CA GLY A 291 0.98 10.05 2.29
C GLY A 291 2.17 9.48 1.53
N PHE A 292 3.34 9.52 2.18
CA PHE A 292 4.57 8.97 1.66
C PHE A 292 5.22 8.03 2.69
N SER A 293 4.80 6.77 2.67
CA SER A 293 5.35 5.70 3.52
C SER A 293 5.55 4.42 2.73
N LEU A 294 6.41 3.53 3.22
CA LEU A 294 6.61 2.23 2.58
C LEU A 294 5.31 1.44 2.37
N PRO A 295 4.48 1.19 3.40
CA PRO A 295 3.26 0.41 3.21
C PRO A 295 2.17 1.14 2.42
N GLU A 296 2.33 2.43 2.09
CA GLU A 296 1.46 3.15 1.16
C GLU A 296 1.99 3.13 -0.28
N CYS A 297 3.31 3.21 -0.45
CA CYS A 297 3.94 3.53 -1.73
C CYS A 297 4.70 2.37 -2.37
N LEU A 298 4.94 1.28 -1.65
CA LEU A 298 5.36 0.00 -2.20
C LEU A 298 4.12 -0.89 -2.32
N THR A 299 3.74 -1.20 -3.55
CA THR A 299 2.55 -1.97 -3.88
C THR A 299 2.92 -3.40 -4.27
N PRO A 300 2.06 -4.38 -3.96
CA PRO A 300 2.29 -5.75 -4.34
C PRO A 300 2.27 -5.93 -5.85
N VAL A 301 3.11 -6.82 -6.38
CA VAL A 301 3.07 -7.31 -7.75
C VAL A 301 3.06 -8.83 -7.71
N LEU A 302 1.87 -9.43 -7.70
CA LEU A 302 1.75 -10.87 -7.85
C LEU A 302 1.57 -11.21 -9.33
N ARG A 303 2.34 -12.19 -9.81
CA ARG A 303 2.12 -12.79 -11.13
C ARG A 303 1.59 -14.19 -10.92
N ILE A 304 0.44 -14.49 -11.52
CA ILE A 304 -0.26 -15.76 -11.37
C ILE A 304 -0.39 -16.38 -12.76
N ASN A 305 -0.01 -17.65 -12.88
CA ASN A 305 -0.34 -18.49 -14.04
C ASN A 305 -1.21 -19.66 -13.57
N THR A 306 -2.36 -19.85 -14.22
CA THR A 306 -3.38 -20.86 -13.84
C THR A 306 -3.44 -22.08 -14.73
#